data_AF-A4RZV1-F1
#
_entry.id   AF-A4RZV1-F1
#
_cell.length_a   1.000
_cell.length_b   1.000
_cell.length_c   1.000
_cell.angle_alpha   90.00
_cell.angle_beta   90.00
_cell.angle_gamma   90.00
#
_symmetry.space_group_name_H-M   'P 1'
#
loop_
_entity.id
_entity.type
_entity.pdbx_description
1 polymer ?
#
loop_
_entity_poly.entity_id
_entity_poly.type
_entity_poly.pdbx_seq_one_letter_code
_entity_poly.pdbx_strand_id
1 'polypeptide(L)'
;MVADELARVASGRSMVIPDTMRYRLDPPPRSERESAEAWEKAIENARAQLEHQATRRANLELALKYAPAAWRARNAWGDAAVKAYEEELARVRTEVNELNVMRKLQQESAAKEISALEREWYATTRKCAAIEGAIADLEAELATK
;
A
#
# COMPACT_ATOMS: atom_id res chain seq x y z
N MET A 1 10.03 -22.52 16.33
CA MET A 1 10.91 -21.41 15.88
C MET A 1 10.41 -20.03 16.28
N VAL A 2 9.26 -19.53 15.79
CA VAL A 2 8.79 -18.17 16.18
C VAL A 2 8.31 -18.11 17.65
N ALA A 3 7.57 -19.13 18.10
CA ALA A 3 7.11 -19.21 19.49
C ALA A 3 8.28 -19.30 20.50
N ASP A 4 9.32 -20.05 20.17
CA ASP A 4 10.51 -20.23 21.03
C ASP A 4 11.34 -18.94 21.12
N GLU A 5 11.44 -18.18 20.03
CA GLU A 5 12.13 -16.90 20.00
C GLU A 5 11.39 -15.83 20.81
N LEU A 6 10.04 -15.82 20.74
CA LEU A 6 9.21 -14.95 21.57
C LEU A 6 9.36 -15.27 23.07
N ALA A 7 9.46 -16.55 23.43
CA ALA A 7 9.72 -16.98 24.82
C ALA A 7 11.14 -16.60 25.31
N ARG A 8 12.15 -16.67 24.43
CA ARG A 8 13.52 -16.20 24.72
C ARG A 8 13.55 -14.69 25.00
N VAL A 9 12.86 -13.90 24.18
CA VAL A 9 12.76 -12.44 24.34
C VAL A 9 12.01 -12.09 25.63
N ALA A 10 10.88 -12.75 25.91
CA ALA A 10 10.10 -12.54 27.12
C ALA A 10 10.87 -12.87 28.41
N SER A 11 11.79 -13.84 28.34
CA SER A 11 12.68 -14.21 29.45
C SER A 11 13.96 -13.36 29.56
N GLY A 12 14.11 -12.32 28.72
CA GLY A 12 15.24 -11.40 28.75
C GLY A 12 16.59 -12.02 28.39
N ARG A 13 16.62 -13.25 27.85
CA ARG A 13 17.86 -13.90 27.41
C ARG A 13 18.40 -13.18 26.19
N SER A 14 19.70 -12.95 26.10
CA SER A 14 20.34 -12.38 24.90
C SER A 14 20.23 -13.33 23.71
N MET A 15 20.35 -12.80 22.49
CA MET A 15 20.34 -13.62 21.28
C MET A 15 21.61 -14.47 21.22
N VAL A 16 21.47 -15.73 20.82
CA VAL A 16 22.64 -16.60 20.59
C VAL A 16 23.36 -16.07 19.36
N ILE A 17 24.63 -15.71 19.52
CA ILE A 17 25.47 -15.27 18.39
C ILE A 17 25.62 -16.48 17.44
N PRO A 18 25.31 -16.33 16.14
CA PRO A 18 25.52 -17.39 15.17
C PRO A 18 26.98 -17.83 15.15
N ASP A 19 27.22 -19.14 15.12
CA ASP A 19 28.57 -19.67 15.02
C ASP A 19 29.18 -19.27 13.66
N THR A 20 30.25 -18.47 13.72
CA THR A 20 30.98 -18.03 12.53
C THR A 20 32.18 -18.92 12.21
N MET A 21 32.57 -19.83 13.10
CA MET A 21 33.73 -20.72 12.93
C MET A 21 33.53 -21.67 11.75
N ARG A 22 32.28 -22.08 11.48
CA ARG A 22 31.90 -22.87 10.30
C ARG A 22 32.30 -22.22 8.97
N TYR A 23 32.40 -20.90 8.92
CA TYR A 23 32.74 -20.15 7.70
C TYR A 23 34.20 -19.72 7.67
N ARG A 24 34.99 -20.12 8.66
CA ARG A 24 36.43 -19.81 8.77
C ARG A 24 37.24 -21.08 8.62
N LEU A 25 38.45 -20.95 8.13
CA LEU A 25 39.40 -22.06 7.98
C LEU A 25 40.43 -22.01 9.11
N ASP A 26 39.94 -21.88 10.34
CA ASP A 26 40.80 -21.74 11.51
C ASP A 26 41.36 -23.13 11.90
N PRO A 27 42.65 -23.23 12.27
CA PRO A 27 43.19 -24.46 12.81
C PRO A 27 42.57 -24.75 14.19
N PRO A 28 42.65 -26.00 14.68
CA PRO A 28 42.19 -26.32 16.03
C PRO A 28 42.80 -25.39 17.10
N PRO A 29 42.04 -25.08 18.17
CA PRO A 29 42.53 -24.28 19.29
C PRO A 29 43.85 -24.85 19.82
N ARG A 30 44.76 -23.98 20.28
CA ARG A 30 46.10 -24.42 20.74
C ARG A 30 46.04 -25.55 21.77
N SER A 31 45.01 -25.57 22.62
CA SER A 31 44.74 -26.60 23.63
C SER A 31 44.36 -27.97 23.07
N GLU A 32 43.88 -28.04 21.84
CA GLU A 32 43.34 -29.26 21.22
C GLU A 32 44.19 -29.77 20.05
N ARG A 33 45.35 -29.14 19.78
CA ARG A 33 46.20 -29.52 18.64
C ARG A 33 46.85 -30.89 18.78
N GLU A 34 46.91 -31.46 19.97
CA GLU A 34 47.38 -32.83 20.19
C GLU A 34 46.25 -33.85 19.93
N SER A 35 45.00 -33.40 19.83
CA SER A 35 43.85 -34.26 19.51
C SER A 35 43.73 -34.47 18.01
N ALA A 36 43.85 -35.73 17.58
CA ALA A 36 43.61 -36.11 16.19
C ALA A 36 42.17 -35.79 15.73
N GLU A 37 41.19 -35.93 16.61
CA GLU A 37 39.78 -35.67 16.32
C GLU A 37 39.51 -34.18 16.01
N ALA A 38 40.19 -33.27 16.73
CA ALA A 38 40.05 -31.83 16.50
C ALA A 38 40.60 -31.44 15.11
N TRP A 39 41.69 -32.07 14.68
CA TRP A 39 42.23 -31.89 13.32
C TRP A 39 41.33 -32.50 12.25
N GLU A 40 40.72 -33.65 12.50
CA GLU A 40 39.77 -34.27 11.57
C GLU A 40 38.56 -33.36 11.30
N LYS A 41 37.98 -32.77 12.35
CA LYS A 41 36.90 -31.77 12.23
C LYS A 41 37.32 -30.53 11.44
N ALA A 42 38.54 -30.02 11.67
CA ALA A 42 39.06 -28.89 10.91
C ALA A 42 39.26 -29.23 9.42
N ILE A 43 39.71 -30.45 9.10
CA ILE A 43 39.84 -30.94 7.72
C ILE A 43 38.48 -31.12 7.05
N GLU A 44 37.48 -31.65 7.77
CA GLU A 44 36.12 -31.80 7.27
C GLU A 44 35.52 -30.43 6.89
N ASN A 45 35.66 -29.44 7.78
CA ASN A 45 35.26 -28.06 7.52
C ASN A 45 36.00 -27.48 6.30
N ALA A 46 37.30 -27.74 6.16
CA ALA A 46 38.08 -27.31 5.01
C ALA A 46 37.58 -27.90 3.68
N ARG A 47 37.26 -29.19 3.67
CA ARG A 47 36.69 -29.88 2.51
C ARG A 47 35.33 -29.29 2.14
N ALA A 48 34.46 -29.09 3.13
CA ALA A 48 33.15 -28.47 2.90
C ALA A 48 33.28 -27.06 2.31
N GLN A 49 34.21 -26.25 2.83
CA GLN A 49 34.47 -24.91 2.31
C GLN A 49 35.02 -24.93 0.88
N LEU A 50 35.88 -25.88 0.54
CA LEU A 50 36.38 -26.03 -0.84
C LEU A 50 35.24 -26.30 -1.82
N GLU A 51 34.33 -27.22 -1.50
CA GLU A 51 33.16 -27.51 -2.33
C GLU A 51 32.22 -26.30 -2.46
N HIS A 52 32.03 -25.54 -1.38
CA HIS A 52 31.30 -24.28 -1.42
C HIS A 52 31.97 -23.24 -2.33
N GLN A 53 33.30 -23.14 -2.32
CA GLN A 53 34.02 -22.23 -3.23
C GLN A 53 33.92 -22.67 -4.69
N ALA A 54 33.98 -23.98 -4.97
CA ALA A 54 33.77 -24.51 -6.32
C ALA A 54 32.37 -24.17 -6.84
N THR A 55 31.35 -24.40 -6.02
CA THR A 55 29.95 -24.03 -6.33
C THR A 55 29.79 -22.53 -6.53
N ARG A 56 30.37 -21.72 -5.63
CA ARG A 56 30.32 -20.25 -5.72
C ARG A 56 30.97 -19.76 -7.00
N ARG A 57 32.11 -20.32 -7.39
CA ARG A 57 32.78 -19.99 -8.64
C ARG A 57 31.89 -20.29 -9.84
N ALA A 58 31.31 -21.48 -9.93
CA ALA A 58 30.39 -21.83 -11.02
C ALA A 58 29.18 -20.89 -11.09
N ASN A 59 28.60 -20.55 -9.94
CA ASN A 59 27.49 -19.58 -9.85
C ASN A 59 27.91 -18.17 -10.30
N LEU A 60 29.11 -17.72 -9.94
CA LEU A 60 29.63 -16.41 -10.35
C LEU A 60 29.94 -16.37 -11.85
N GLU A 61 30.47 -17.46 -12.42
CA GLU A 61 30.68 -17.58 -13.87
C GLU A 61 29.34 -17.51 -14.63
N LEU A 62 28.31 -18.19 -14.11
CA LEU A 62 26.95 -18.10 -14.65
C LEU A 62 26.37 -16.68 -14.53
N ALA A 63 26.52 -16.06 -13.36
CA ALA A 63 26.04 -14.71 -13.10
C ALA A 63 26.75 -13.69 -14.00
N LEU A 64 28.06 -13.78 -14.16
CA LEU A 64 28.82 -12.88 -15.03
C LEU A 64 28.32 -12.96 -16.49
N LYS A 65 27.96 -14.17 -16.94
CA LYS A 65 27.45 -14.39 -18.30
C LYS A 65 26.03 -13.89 -18.50
N TYR A 66 25.11 -14.14 -17.55
CA TYR A 66 23.67 -13.95 -17.79
C TYR A 66 23.02 -12.85 -16.94
N ALA A 67 23.55 -12.56 -15.74
CA ALA A 67 22.93 -11.60 -14.83
C ALA A 67 22.82 -10.18 -15.42
N PRO A 68 23.81 -9.63 -16.16
CA PRO A 68 23.65 -8.30 -16.75
C PRO A 68 22.50 -8.19 -17.73
N ALA A 69 22.29 -9.22 -18.58
CA ALA A 69 21.20 -9.24 -19.53
C ALA A 69 19.85 -9.44 -18.83
N ALA A 70 19.77 -10.38 -17.89
CA ALA A 70 18.57 -10.63 -17.09
C ALA A 70 18.17 -9.40 -16.27
N TRP A 71 19.13 -8.68 -15.70
CA TRP A 71 18.87 -7.46 -14.93
C TRP A 71 18.31 -6.34 -15.81
N ARG A 72 18.88 -6.11 -17.00
CA ARG A 72 18.35 -5.12 -17.95
C ARG A 72 16.93 -5.48 -18.42
N ALA A 73 16.68 -6.76 -18.71
CA ALA A 73 15.35 -7.23 -19.09
C ALA A 73 14.33 -7.01 -17.96
N ARG A 74 14.71 -7.32 -16.71
CA ARG A 74 13.89 -7.06 -15.53
C ARG A 74 13.59 -5.57 -15.36
N ASN A 75 14.59 -4.70 -15.53
CA ASN A 75 14.38 -3.26 -15.44
C ASN A 75 13.44 -2.76 -16.54
N ALA A 76 13.64 -3.18 -17.78
CA ALA A 76 12.77 -2.81 -18.89
C ALA A 76 11.31 -3.27 -18.66
N TRP A 77 11.12 -4.46 -18.08
CA TRP A 77 9.79 -4.91 -17.67
C TRP A 77 9.20 -4.04 -16.56
N GLY A 78 10.00 -3.65 -15.57
CA GLY A 78 9.59 -2.74 -14.50
C GLY A 78 9.17 -1.37 -15.03
N ASP A 79 9.96 -0.79 -15.93
CA ASP A 79 9.66 0.50 -16.56
C ASP A 79 8.36 0.43 -17.39
N ALA A 80 8.15 -0.66 -18.13
CA ALA A 80 6.91 -0.87 -18.88
C ALA A 80 5.69 -1.02 -17.97
N ALA A 81 5.83 -1.74 -16.85
CA ALA A 81 4.75 -1.88 -15.87
C ALA A 81 4.40 -0.55 -15.21
N VAL A 82 5.39 0.25 -14.82
CA VAL A 82 5.18 1.59 -14.25
C VAL A 82 4.43 2.46 -15.25
N LYS A 83 4.87 2.50 -16.51
CA LYS A 83 4.21 3.28 -17.56
C LYS A 83 2.74 2.88 -17.76
N ALA A 84 2.46 1.58 -17.79
CA ALA A 84 1.09 1.08 -17.91
C ALA A 84 0.19 1.54 -16.74
N TYR A 85 0.72 1.53 -15.51
CA TYR A 85 -0.02 2.03 -14.35
C TYR A 85 -0.21 3.54 -14.37
N GLU A 86 0.76 4.31 -14.85
CA GLU A 86 0.64 5.77 -15.00
C GLU A 86 -0.43 6.13 -16.05
N GLU A 87 -0.47 5.41 -17.17
CA GLU A 87 -1.49 5.59 -18.22
C GLU A 87 -2.90 5.26 -17.69
N GLU A 88 -3.05 4.14 -16.97
CA GLU A 88 -4.30 3.75 -16.34
C GLU A 88 -4.77 4.79 -15.32
N LEU A 89 -3.85 5.28 -14.48
CA LEU A 89 -4.14 6.31 -13.49
C LEU A 89 -4.58 7.62 -14.15
N ALA A 90 -3.92 8.03 -15.24
CA ALA A 90 -4.29 9.22 -15.99
C ALA A 90 -5.69 9.07 -16.61
N ARG A 91 -6.01 7.88 -17.16
CA ARG A 91 -7.34 7.59 -17.72
C ARG A 91 -8.42 7.71 -16.65
N VAL A 92 -8.27 7.01 -15.53
CA VAL A 92 -9.24 7.02 -14.44
C VAL A 92 -9.42 8.41 -13.84
N ARG A 93 -8.34 9.19 -13.71
CA ARG A 93 -8.43 10.59 -13.26
C ARG A 93 -9.27 11.45 -14.20
N THR A 94 -9.12 11.24 -15.50
CA THR A 94 -9.90 11.95 -16.52
C THR A 94 -11.37 11.58 -16.42
N GLU A 95 -11.69 10.28 -16.34
CA GLU A 95 -13.06 9.78 -16.16
C GLU A 95 -13.72 10.34 -14.89
N VAL A 96 -12.99 10.36 -13.76
CA VAL A 96 -13.47 10.95 -12.50
C VAL A 96 -13.76 12.44 -12.64
N ASN A 97 -12.89 13.18 -13.33
CA ASN A 97 -13.07 14.61 -13.53
C ASN A 97 -14.29 14.91 -14.41
N GLU A 98 -14.44 14.21 -15.53
CA GLU A 98 -15.61 14.33 -16.42
C GLU A 98 -16.91 14.07 -15.67
N LEU A 99 -16.93 13.00 -14.87
CA LEU A 99 -18.09 12.65 -14.05
C LEU A 99 -18.40 13.75 -13.03
N ASN A 100 -17.39 14.30 -12.35
CA ASN A 100 -17.58 15.39 -11.40
C ASN A 100 -18.08 16.68 -12.07
N VAL A 101 -17.60 17.00 -13.28
CA VAL A 101 -18.11 18.13 -14.07
C VAL A 101 -19.58 17.92 -14.42
N MET A 102 -19.96 16.73 -14.88
CA MET A 102 -21.35 16.40 -15.20
C MET A 102 -22.26 16.50 -13.97
N ARG A 103 -21.84 15.95 -12.83
CA ARG A 103 -22.57 16.06 -11.56
C ARG A 103 -22.75 17.52 -11.16
N LYS A 104 -21.70 18.33 -11.24
CA LYS A 104 -21.74 19.75 -10.89
C LYS A 104 -22.74 20.50 -11.77
N LEU A 105 -22.72 20.27 -13.08
CA LEU A 105 -23.67 20.90 -14.01
C LEU A 105 -25.12 20.54 -13.68
N GLN A 106 -25.40 19.26 -13.40
CA GLN A 106 -26.72 18.79 -13.01
C GLN A 106 -27.19 19.43 -11.70
N GLN A 107 -26.31 19.49 -10.69
CA GLN A 107 -26.60 20.11 -9.39
C GLN A 107 -26.88 21.61 -9.54
N GLU A 108 -26.10 22.32 -10.35
CA GLU A 108 -26.32 23.75 -10.61
C GLU A 108 -27.65 24.01 -11.35
N SER A 109 -28.05 23.13 -12.27
CA SER A 109 -29.36 23.22 -12.93
C SER A 109 -30.50 22.99 -11.93
N ALA A 110 -30.43 21.91 -11.16
CA ALA A 110 -31.44 21.59 -10.15
C ALA A 110 -31.55 22.68 -9.07
N ALA A 111 -30.42 23.28 -8.66
CA ALA A 111 -30.42 24.39 -7.71
C ALA A 111 -31.23 25.59 -8.23
N LYS A 112 -31.11 25.94 -9.52
CA LYS A 112 -31.88 27.03 -10.12
C LYS A 112 -33.38 26.74 -10.11
N GLU A 113 -33.78 25.51 -10.44
CA GLU A 113 -35.17 25.07 -10.42
C GLU A 113 -35.74 25.10 -9.00
N ILE A 114 -35.02 24.53 -8.03
CA ILE A 114 -35.42 24.55 -6.62
C ILE A 114 -35.59 25.99 -6.13
N SER A 115 -34.66 26.90 -6.43
CA SER A 115 -34.79 28.31 -6.04
C SER A 115 -35.94 29.04 -6.75
N ALA A 116 -36.36 28.61 -7.94
CA ALA A 116 -37.54 29.14 -8.60
C ALA A 116 -38.82 28.64 -7.91
N LEU A 117 -38.93 27.33 -7.68
CA LEU A 117 -40.06 26.70 -7.00
C LEU A 117 -40.23 27.21 -5.57
N GLU A 118 -39.13 27.43 -4.83
CA GLU A 118 -39.15 27.99 -3.49
C GLU A 118 -39.74 29.41 -3.48
N ARG A 119 -39.33 30.27 -4.44
CA ARG A 119 -39.89 31.62 -4.59
C ARG A 119 -41.39 31.59 -4.92
N GLU A 120 -41.79 30.69 -5.82
CA GLU A 120 -43.20 30.51 -6.18
C GLU A 120 -44.03 30.02 -5.00
N TRP A 121 -43.50 29.07 -4.23
CA TRP A 121 -44.15 28.56 -3.02
C TRP A 121 -44.36 29.65 -1.97
N TYR A 122 -43.33 30.46 -1.68
CA TYR A 122 -43.48 31.61 -0.77
C TYR A 122 -44.51 32.62 -1.29
N ALA A 123 -44.48 32.94 -2.58
CA ALA A 123 -45.42 33.89 -3.19
C ALA A 123 -46.87 33.37 -3.10
N THR A 124 -47.09 32.09 -3.37
CA THR A 124 -48.42 31.46 -3.33
C THR A 124 -48.93 31.37 -1.91
N THR A 125 -48.10 30.90 -0.97
CA THR A 125 -48.47 30.83 0.45
C THR A 125 -48.84 32.21 1.01
N ARG A 126 -48.07 33.26 0.67
CA ARG A 126 -48.41 34.64 1.05
C ARG A 126 -49.73 35.12 0.45
N LYS A 127 -50.00 34.79 -0.81
CA LYS A 127 -51.28 35.12 -1.47
C LYS A 127 -52.45 34.41 -0.78
N CYS A 128 -52.33 33.13 -0.47
CA CYS A 128 -53.35 32.37 0.26
C CYS A 128 -53.63 33.01 1.62
N ALA A 129 -52.60 33.31 2.42
CA ALA A 129 -52.76 33.97 3.71
C ALA A 129 -53.41 35.37 3.61
N ALA A 130 -53.05 36.15 2.58
CA ALA A 130 -53.67 37.46 2.34
C ALA A 130 -55.15 37.35 1.95
N ILE A 131 -55.51 36.34 1.14
CA ILE A 131 -56.90 36.06 0.77
C ILE A 131 -57.70 35.62 2.01
N GLU A 132 -57.17 34.71 2.82
CA GLU A 132 -57.80 34.29 4.07
C GLU A 132 -58.03 35.46 5.03
N GLY A 133 -57.06 36.36 5.17
CA GLY A 133 -57.22 37.59 5.94
C GLY A 133 -58.33 38.50 5.42
N ALA A 134 -58.37 38.74 4.10
CA ALA A 134 -59.42 39.56 3.49
C ALA A 134 -60.82 38.94 3.62
N ILE A 135 -60.93 37.61 3.57
CA ILE A 135 -62.19 36.90 3.83
C ILE A 135 -62.63 37.12 5.28
N ALA A 136 -61.73 36.96 6.25
CA ALA A 136 -62.05 37.16 7.67
C ALA A 136 -62.51 38.60 7.97
N ASP A 137 -61.88 39.60 7.35
CA ASP A 137 -62.28 41.00 7.49
C ASP A 137 -63.71 41.23 6.92
N LEU A 138 -64.00 40.69 5.74
CA LEU A 138 -65.33 40.77 5.11
C LEU A 138 -66.41 40.06 5.95
N GLU A 139 -66.09 38.91 6.54
CA GLU A 139 -67.00 38.19 7.43
C GLU A 139 -67.31 39.00 8.71
N ALA A 140 -66.32 39.71 9.26
CA ALA A 140 -66.52 40.58 10.42
C ALA A 140 -67.38 41.82 10.09
N GLU A 141 -67.20 42.42 8.90
CA GLU A 141 -68.05 43.52 8.41
C GLU A 141 -69.50 43.08 8.20
N LEU A 142 -69.72 41.86 7.71
CA LEU A 142 -71.07 41.30 7.55
C LEU A 142 -71.75 41.02 8.90
N ALA A 143 -70.99 40.58 9.91
CA ALA A 143 -71.52 40.29 11.25
C ALA A 143 -71.89 41.53 12.08
N THR A 144 -71.42 42.71 11.68
CA THR A 144 -71.70 43.99 12.35
C THR A 144 -72.85 44.79 11.74
N LYS A 145 -73.41 44.35 10.60
CA LYS A 145 -74.64 44.86 10.00
C LYS A 145 -75.85 44.04 10.41
#